data_AF-N6SRE8-F1
#
_entry.id   AF-N6SRE8-F1
#
_cell.length_a   1.000
_cell.length_b   1.000
_cell.length_c   1.000
_cell.angle_alpha   90.00
_cell.angle_beta   90.00
_cell.angle_gamma   90.00
#
_symmetry.space_group_name_H-M   'P 1'
#
loop_
_entity.id
_entity.type
_entity.pdbx_description
1 polymer ?
#
loop_
_entity_poly.entity_id
_entity_poly.type
_entity_poly.pdbx_seq_one_letter_code
_entity_poly.pdbx_strand_id
1 'polypeptide(L)'
;MSLVGFWFALEDATLQNGCLWFSKGSHKSGVHRRYIRNADKNSPELLIYNSPTPSYQTSNFNSVPVPKGSLVLIHGQVVHFSEQNKSERSRHAYTFHIIEQKDAKYSEENWLQPPPEGFLSLYKH
;
A
#
# COMPACT_ATOMS: atom_id res chain seq x y z
N MET A 1 14.85 3.57 -1.84
CA MET A 1 13.43 3.60 -1.38
C MET A 1 12.75 4.69 -2.18
N SER A 2 11.80 4.34 -3.04
CA SER A 2 11.18 5.31 -3.96
C SER A 2 9.68 5.53 -3.74
N LEU A 3 9.05 4.91 -2.73
CA LEU A 3 7.61 5.05 -2.49
C LEU A 3 7.25 5.02 -0.99
N VAL A 4 6.37 5.92 -0.57
CA VAL A 4 5.80 6.01 0.78
C VAL A 4 4.29 6.21 0.71
N GLY A 5 3.53 5.40 1.43
CA GLY A 5 2.10 5.58 1.64
C GLY A 5 1.83 6.48 2.83
N PHE A 6 0.89 7.40 2.66
CA PHE A 6 0.35 8.26 3.71
C PHE A 6 -1.07 7.80 3.97
N TRP A 7 -1.34 7.36 5.20
CA TRP A 7 -2.66 6.88 5.61
C TRP A 7 -3.17 7.76 6.75
N PHE A 8 -4.23 8.52 6.48
CA PHE A 8 -4.86 9.40 7.46
C PHE A 8 -6.14 8.77 8.02
N ALA A 9 -6.20 8.64 9.33
CA ALA A 9 -7.40 8.21 10.04
C ALA A 9 -8.45 9.34 10.00
N LEU A 10 -9.55 9.18 9.25
CA LEU A 10 -10.66 10.15 9.27
C LEU A 10 -11.63 9.89 10.44
N GLU A 11 -11.53 8.69 11.02
CA GLU A 11 -12.24 8.19 12.19
C GLU A 11 -11.26 7.37 13.05
N ASP A 12 -11.63 7.07 14.29
CA ASP A 12 -10.82 6.18 15.13
C ASP A 12 -10.67 4.82 14.47
N ALA A 13 -9.44 4.33 14.38
CA ALA A 13 -9.12 2.99 13.91
C ALA A 13 -8.78 2.11 15.12
N THR A 14 -9.62 1.14 15.40
CA THR A 14 -9.54 0.24 16.55
C THR A 14 -9.34 -1.20 16.08
N LEU A 15 -9.05 -2.10 17.03
CA LEU A 15 -9.01 -3.53 16.73
C LEU A 15 -10.34 -4.05 16.16
N GLN A 16 -11.47 -3.53 16.66
CA GLN A 16 -12.81 -4.01 16.33
C GLN A 16 -13.29 -3.52 14.96
N ASN A 17 -12.90 -2.31 14.55
CA ASN A 17 -13.30 -1.74 13.27
C ASN A 17 -12.23 -1.86 12.16
N GLY A 18 -11.19 -2.67 12.41
CA GLY A 18 -10.21 -3.06 11.40
C GLY A 18 -9.06 -2.07 11.24
N CYS A 19 -8.34 -1.75 12.32
CA CYS A 19 -7.08 -1.02 12.26
C CYS A 19 -6.03 -1.73 11.39
N LEU A 20 -4.95 -1.03 11.07
CA LEU A 20 -3.83 -1.60 10.33
C LEU A 20 -3.02 -2.56 11.22
N TRP A 21 -2.41 -3.54 10.57
CA TRP A 21 -1.47 -4.49 11.13
C TRP A 21 -0.19 -4.48 10.31
N PHE A 22 0.97 -4.48 10.97
CA PHE A 22 2.27 -4.41 10.30
C PHE A 22 3.22 -5.50 10.78
N SER A 23 3.95 -6.11 9.84
CA SER A 23 5.06 -7.00 10.15
C SER A 23 6.35 -6.19 10.31
N LYS A 24 6.82 -6.04 11.56
CA LYS A 24 7.97 -5.18 11.89
C LYS A 24 9.24 -5.69 11.18
N GLY A 25 9.91 -4.80 10.44
CA GLY A 25 11.15 -5.11 9.73
C GLY A 25 10.98 -5.80 8.37
N SER A 26 9.77 -6.20 7.99
CA SER A 26 9.49 -6.87 6.70
C SER A 26 9.90 -6.05 5.47
N HIS A 27 9.96 -4.73 5.57
CA HIS A 27 10.45 -3.86 4.49
C HIS A 27 11.91 -4.10 4.08
N LYS A 28 12.66 -4.92 4.83
CA LYS A 28 14.06 -5.25 4.54
C LYS A 28 14.23 -6.50 3.67
N SER A 29 13.15 -7.26 3.41
CA SER A 29 13.21 -8.49 2.61
C SER A 29 12.87 -8.29 1.12
N GLY A 30 12.63 -7.05 0.70
CA GLY A 30 12.23 -6.74 -0.68
C GLY A 30 10.77 -7.07 -0.98
N VAL A 31 10.42 -7.11 -2.26
CA VAL A 31 9.04 -7.34 -2.74
C VAL A 31 8.90 -8.79 -3.20
N HIS A 32 8.01 -9.55 -2.57
CA HIS A 32 7.80 -10.97 -2.87
C HIS A 32 6.83 -11.24 -4.04
N ARG A 33 6.00 -10.25 -4.41
CA ARG A 33 4.96 -10.39 -5.44
C ARG A 33 4.61 -9.02 -6.02
N ARG A 34 4.42 -8.93 -7.33
CA ARG A 34 4.00 -7.71 -8.05
C ARG A 34 2.72 -7.97 -8.83
N TYR A 35 1.85 -6.95 -8.89
CA TYR A 35 0.69 -6.92 -9.77
C TYR A 35 1.04 -6.08 -11.00
N ILE A 36 1.12 -6.73 -12.16
CA ILE A 36 1.70 -6.18 -13.39
C ILE A 36 0.70 -6.27 -14.54
N ARG A 37 0.93 -5.48 -15.59
CA ARG A 37 0.21 -5.63 -16.87
C ARG A 37 0.50 -7.00 -17.49
N ASN A 38 -0.55 -7.64 -17.99
CA ASN A 38 -0.40 -8.90 -18.70
C ASN A 38 0.29 -8.66 -20.04
N ALA A 39 1.36 -9.42 -20.32
CA ALA A 39 2.09 -9.34 -21.57
C ALA A 39 1.33 -10.05 -22.72
N ASP A 40 0.43 -10.99 -22.39
CA ASP A 40 -0.43 -11.65 -23.37
C ASP A 40 -1.60 -10.75 -23.76
N LYS A 41 -1.52 -10.20 -24.98
CA LYS A 41 -2.55 -9.33 -25.55
C LYS A 41 -3.87 -10.04 -25.87
N ASN A 42 -3.87 -11.37 -25.92
CA ASN A 42 -5.06 -12.17 -26.20
C ASN A 42 -5.75 -12.66 -24.92
N SER A 43 -5.14 -12.44 -23.75
CA SER A 43 -5.72 -12.81 -22.48
C SER A 43 -6.90 -11.89 -22.13
N PRO A 44 -8.00 -12.42 -21.55
CA PRO A 44 -9.06 -11.59 -21.00
C PRO A 44 -8.63 -10.83 -19.73
N GLU A 45 -7.51 -11.24 -19.10
CA GLU A 45 -6.98 -10.59 -17.90
C GLU A 45 -5.98 -9.49 -18.26
N LEU A 46 -6.32 -8.24 -17.99
CA LEU A 46 -5.43 -7.10 -18.24
C LEU A 46 -4.21 -7.05 -17.30
N LEU A 47 -4.33 -7.62 -16.09
CA LEU A 47 -3.35 -7.53 -15.03
C LEU A 47 -3.19 -8.89 -14.35
N ILE A 48 -1.96 -9.30 -14.08
CA ILE A 48 -1.62 -10.58 -13.47
C ILE A 48 -0.64 -10.40 -12.32
N TYR A 49 -0.55 -11.41 -11.46
CA TYR A 49 0.53 -11.49 -10.48
C TYR A 49 1.71 -12.26 -11.05
N ASN A 50 2.91 -11.70 -10.94
CA ASN A 50 4.13 -12.33 -11.45
C ASN A 50 4.68 -13.47 -10.58
N SER A 51 4.03 -13.75 -9.44
CA SER A 51 4.42 -14.77 -8.48
C SER A 51 3.21 -15.23 -7.66
N PRO A 52 3.24 -16.44 -7.06
CA PRO A 52 2.21 -16.91 -6.15
C PRO A 52 2.01 -16.00 -4.94
N THR A 53 0.88 -16.16 -4.24
CA THR A 53 0.61 -15.44 -2.99
C THR A 53 1.64 -15.83 -1.93
N PRO A 54 2.42 -14.88 -1.36
CA PRO A 54 3.32 -15.18 -0.26
C PRO A 54 2.53 -15.53 1.01
N SER A 55 3.08 -16.44 1.81
CA SER A 55 2.55 -16.77 3.13
C SER A 55 3.31 -16.02 4.21
N TYR A 56 2.59 -15.35 5.10
CA TYR A 56 3.17 -14.66 6.25
C TYR A 56 2.58 -15.22 7.54
N GLN A 57 3.44 -15.50 8.52
CA GLN A 57 2.98 -15.91 9.85
C GLN A 57 2.31 -14.72 10.54
N THR A 58 1.07 -14.90 10.97
CA THR A 58 0.26 -13.87 11.64
C THR A 58 0.89 -13.39 12.94
N SER A 59 1.65 -14.25 13.64
CA SER A 59 2.42 -13.91 14.85
C SER A 59 3.45 -12.80 14.65
N ASN A 60 3.87 -12.52 13.41
CA ASN A 60 4.82 -11.46 13.11
C ASN A 60 4.18 -10.07 12.99
N PHE A 61 2.85 -9.98 13.07
CA PHE A 61 2.13 -8.73 12.90
C PHE A 61 1.74 -8.10 14.23
N ASN A 62 1.86 -6.78 14.28
CA ASN A 62 1.42 -5.97 15.40
C ASN A 62 0.29 -5.07 14.92
N SER A 63 -0.79 -5.00 15.70
CA SER A 63 -1.90 -4.08 15.46
C SER A 63 -1.49 -2.66 15.79
N VAL A 64 -2.03 -1.71 15.02
CA VAL A 64 -1.76 -0.28 15.16
C VAL A 64 -3.09 0.47 15.22
N PRO A 65 -3.82 0.39 16.35
CA PRO A 65 -4.98 1.23 16.57
C PRO A 65 -4.55 2.68 16.81
N VAL A 66 -5.27 3.63 16.21
CA VAL A 66 -4.95 5.06 16.25
C VAL A 66 -6.22 5.91 16.31
N PRO A 67 -6.21 7.06 17.00
CA PRO A 67 -7.35 7.96 17.02
C PRO A 67 -7.51 8.69 15.68
N LYS A 68 -8.70 9.24 15.43
CA LYS A 68 -8.99 10.16 14.33
C LYS A 68 -7.95 11.28 14.26
N GLY A 69 -7.54 11.63 13.05
CA GLY A 69 -6.53 12.64 12.76
C GLY A 69 -5.09 12.11 12.73
N SER A 70 -4.87 10.86 13.12
CA SER A 70 -3.55 10.24 13.05
C SER A 70 -3.09 10.03 11.61
N LEU A 71 -1.79 10.24 11.37
CA LEU A 71 -1.09 9.85 10.15
C LEU A 71 -0.22 8.63 10.43
N VAL A 72 -0.41 7.57 9.64
CA VAL A 72 0.49 6.41 9.59
C VAL A 72 1.31 6.48 8.30
N LEU A 73 2.64 6.53 8.44
CA LEU A 73 3.56 6.42 7.30
C LEU A 73 3.84 4.95 6.99
N ILE A 74 3.66 4.58 5.72
CA ILE A 74 3.77 3.20 5.24
C ILE A 74 4.94 3.12 4.26
N HIS A 75 6.03 2.48 4.67
CA HIS A 75 7.14 2.20 3.76
C HIS A 75 6.66 1.30 2.60
N GLY A 76 7.00 1.60 1.34
CA GLY A 76 6.49 0.87 0.15
C GLY A 76 6.83 -0.63 0.04
N GLN A 77 7.47 -1.22 1.05
CA GLN A 77 7.82 -2.64 1.12
C GLN A 77 7.41 -3.28 2.45
N VAL A 78 6.83 -2.52 3.39
CA VAL A 78 6.38 -3.11 4.66
C VAL A 78 5.12 -3.94 4.40
N VAL A 79 5.15 -5.19 4.85
CA VAL A 79 3.97 -6.07 4.77
C VAL A 79 2.97 -5.58 5.81
N HIS A 80 1.76 -5.28 5.35
CA HIS A 80 0.67 -4.79 6.17
C HIS A 80 -0.67 -5.32 5.67
N PHE A 81 -1.66 -5.35 6.56
CA PHE A 81 -3.03 -5.70 6.23
C PHE A 81 -4.01 -5.01 7.19
N SER A 82 -5.31 -5.17 6.94
CA SER A 82 -6.37 -4.83 7.90
C SER A 82 -7.38 -5.96 7.93
N GLU A 83 -7.86 -6.29 9.13
CA GLU A 83 -8.96 -7.23 9.31
C GLU A 83 -10.28 -6.67 8.79
N GLN A 84 -11.25 -7.55 8.54
CA GLN A 84 -12.62 -7.15 8.28
C GLN A 84 -13.19 -6.39 9.48
N ASN A 85 -13.87 -5.26 9.22
CA ASN A 85 -14.60 -4.53 10.24
C ASN A 85 -15.81 -5.35 10.72
N LYS A 86 -15.85 -5.66 12.02
CA LYS A 86 -16.93 -6.43 12.68
C LYS A 86 -17.75 -5.57 13.64
N SER A 87 -17.52 -4.27 13.66
CA SER A 87 -18.23 -3.31 14.50
C SER A 87 -19.39 -2.65 13.75
N GLU A 88 -20.20 -1.89 14.47
CA GLU A 88 -21.29 -1.08 13.91
C GLU A 88 -20.84 0.30 13.40
N ARG A 89 -19.54 0.60 13.48
CA ARG A 89 -18.97 1.90 13.09
C ARG A 89 -18.05 1.77 11.90
N SER A 90 -18.06 2.77 11.03
CA SER A 90 -17.11 2.91 9.93
C SER A 90 -15.67 3.09 10.43
N ARG A 91 -14.73 2.95 9.48
CA ARG A 91 -13.30 3.23 9.65
C ARG A 91 -12.78 3.93 8.40
N HIS A 92 -13.29 5.12 8.15
CA HIS A 92 -12.89 5.91 7.00
C HIS A 92 -11.44 6.37 7.13
N ALA A 93 -10.73 6.31 6.01
CA ALA A 93 -9.36 6.74 5.89
C ALA A 93 -9.13 7.39 4.54
N TYR A 94 -8.22 8.37 4.50
CA TYR A 94 -7.75 8.96 3.25
C TYR A 94 -6.30 8.53 3.03
N THR A 95 -5.99 8.07 1.82
CA THR A 95 -4.66 7.55 1.50
C THR A 95 -4.16 8.08 0.19
N PHE A 96 -2.89 8.47 0.16
CA PHE A 96 -2.16 8.70 -1.09
C PHE A 96 -0.74 8.15 -0.95
N HIS A 97 -0.09 7.93 -2.09
CA HIS A 97 1.29 7.46 -2.14
C HIS A 97 2.14 8.52 -2.83
N ILE A 98 3.32 8.77 -2.27
CA ILE A 98 4.34 9.65 -2.87
C ILE A 98 5.44 8.76 -3.41
N ILE A 99 5.94 9.14 -4.58
CA ILE A 99 7.05 8.48 -5.25
C ILE A 99 8.21 9.47 -5.35
N GLU A 100 9.39 9.08 -4.84
CA GLU A 100 10.62 9.81 -5.13
C GLU A 100 10.95 9.59 -6.60
N GLN A 101 11.05 10.68 -7.36
CA GLN A 101 11.32 10.63 -8.80
C GLN A 101 12.80 10.88 -9.12
N LYS A 102 13.54 11.52 -8.22
CA LYS A 102 14.98 11.74 -8.40
C LYS A 102 15.71 10.39 -8.34
N ASP A 103 16.46 10.10 -9.38
CA ASP A 103 17.27 8.89 -9.53
C ASP A 103 16.45 7.58 -9.39
N ALA A 104 15.14 7.63 -9.68
CA ALA A 104 14.24 6.50 -9.60
C ALA A 104 13.48 6.29 -10.92
N LYS A 105 13.43 5.03 -11.39
CA LYS A 105 12.63 4.66 -12.57
C LYS A 105 11.29 4.08 -12.11
N TYR A 106 10.19 4.74 -12.50
CA TYR A 106 8.85 4.16 -12.34
C TYR A 106 8.64 3.03 -13.36
N SER A 107 8.14 1.89 -12.91
CA SER A 107 8.05 0.70 -13.76
C SER A 107 6.90 0.81 -14.76
N GLU A 108 7.22 0.59 -16.04
CA GLU A 108 6.24 0.52 -17.15
C GLU A 108 5.25 -0.64 -17.00
N GLU A 109 5.61 -1.67 -16.24
CA GLU A 109 4.74 -2.81 -15.94
C GLU A 109 3.68 -2.52 -14.86
N ASN A 110 3.79 -1.40 -14.13
CA ASN A 110 2.81 -1.06 -13.10
C ASN A 110 1.42 -0.85 -13.75
N TRP A 111 0.37 -1.29 -13.06
CA TRP A 111 -1.00 -1.12 -13.56
C TRP A 111 -1.32 0.36 -13.81
N LEU A 112 -1.01 1.22 -12.83
CA LEU A 112 -1.10 2.66 -12.93
C LEU A 112 0.12 3.21 -13.67
N GLN A 113 -0.10 3.96 -14.73
CA GLN A 113 0.93 4.70 -15.46
C GLN A 113 0.67 6.19 -15.31
N PRO A 114 1.72 7.04 -15.27
CA PRO A 114 1.54 8.48 -15.22
C PRO A 114 0.82 8.97 -16.48
N PRO A 115 0.04 10.07 -16.37
CA PRO A 115 -0.46 10.77 -17.54
C PRO A 115 0.70 11.44 -18.32
N PRO A 116 0.47 11.98 -19.53
CA PRO A 116 1.51 12.61 -20.34
C PRO A 116 2.32 13.70 -19.60
N GLU A 117 1.65 14.45 -18.72
CA GLU A 117 2.23 15.50 -17.88
C GLU A 117 3.01 14.98 -16.65
N GLY A 118 3.02 13.66 -16.42
CA GLY A 118 3.66 13.04 -15.27
C GLY A 118 2.81 13.03 -14.00
N PHE A 119 3.33 12.46 -12.92
CA PHE A 119 2.70 12.57 -11.60
C PHE A 119 2.94 13.96 -11.01
N LEU A 120 1.92 14.52 -10.35
CA LEU A 120 1.99 15.83 -9.71
C LEU A 120 3.07 15.89 -8.61
N SER A 121 3.78 17.02 -8.56
CA SER A 121 4.69 17.32 -7.45
C SER A 121 3.92 17.55 -6.15
N LEU A 122 4.43 16.98 -5.05
CA LEU A 122 3.93 17.29 -3.71
C LEU A 122 4.28 18.72 -3.29
N TYR A 123 5.49 19.17 -3.62
CA TYR A 123 5.97 20.49 -3.25
C TYR A 123 5.39 21.53 -4.20
N LYS A 124 4.83 22.60 -3.63
CA LYS A 124 4.51 23.84 -4.34
C LYS A 124 5.68 24.77 -4.15
N HIS A 125 6.28 25.21 -5.26
CA HIS A 125 7.29 26.28 -5.27
C HIS A 125 6.61 27.64 -5.13
#